data_AF-A0A829M3U3-F1
#
_entry.id   AF-A0A829M3U3-F1
#
_cell.length_a   1.000
_cell.length_b   1.000
_cell.length_c   1.000
_cell.angle_alpha   90.00
_cell.angle_beta   90.00
_cell.angle_gamma   90.00
#
_symmetry.space_group_name_H-M   'P 1'
#
loop_
_entity.id
_entity.type
_entity.pdbx_description
1 polymer ?
#
loop_
_entity_poly.entity_id
_entity_poly.type
_entity_poly.pdbx_seq_one_letter_code
_entity_poly.pdbx_strand_id
1 'polypeptide(L)'
;MGFSGDSPEHPVGVLRSLRHDPELGLASFSTLRDARSYRDGNTTARNYLYPHWESFFDGIAPERIAELATQGVRKKHRRAGMIEQIWREFFGALAAEGVQFVTVALVVPLFDWYQHLLPDRLHQIGDILPNYIGADSVPAVVDISGSFVPNASRAVDDASLLAASTTPSSPKKERVR
;
A
#
# COMPACT_ATOMS: atom_id res chain seq x y z
N MET A 1 27.36 -0.84 13.22
CA MET A 1 26.24 -1.25 14.08
C MET A 1 25.53 -2.41 13.39
N GLY A 2 25.77 -3.64 13.84
CA GLY A 2 25.17 -4.84 13.23
C GLY A 2 23.80 -5.12 13.84
N PHE A 3 22.79 -5.29 13.01
CA PHE A 3 21.47 -5.76 13.44
C PHE A 3 21.54 -7.28 13.69
N SER A 4 22.03 -7.70 14.86
CA SER A 4 21.89 -9.08 15.30
C SER A 4 20.41 -9.35 15.58
N GLY A 5 19.85 -10.36 14.91
CA GLY A 5 18.41 -10.53 14.73
C GLY A 5 17.59 -10.94 15.95
N ASP A 6 18.19 -11.07 17.14
CA ASP A 6 17.61 -11.83 18.25
C ASP A 6 17.40 -11.07 19.57
N SER A 7 17.61 -9.75 19.63
CA SER A 7 17.15 -8.99 20.80
C SER A 7 15.62 -8.77 20.75
N PRO A 8 14.88 -9.08 21.82
CA PRO A 8 13.45 -8.76 21.96
C PRO A 8 13.17 -7.24 21.98
N GLU A 9 14.21 -6.41 22.14
CA GLU A 9 14.11 -4.94 22.15
C GLU A 9 14.10 -4.32 20.75
N HIS A 10 14.41 -5.10 19.70
CA HIS A 10 14.49 -4.54 18.35
C HIS A 10 13.13 -4.58 17.62
N PRO A 11 12.76 -3.51 16.89
CA PRO A 11 11.48 -3.43 16.20
C PRO A 11 11.32 -4.57 15.18
N VAL A 12 10.18 -5.26 15.27
CA VAL A 12 9.83 -6.40 14.40
C VAL A 12 9.30 -5.96 13.04
N GLY A 13 8.84 -4.71 12.93
CA GLY A 13 8.45 -4.06 11.70
C GLY A 13 8.64 -2.55 11.77
N VAL A 14 8.59 -1.90 10.61
CA VAL A 14 8.70 -0.45 10.43
C VAL A 14 7.65 0.00 9.43
N LEU A 15 6.84 0.98 9.83
CA LEU A 15 6.04 1.80 8.92
C LEU A 15 6.44 3.25 9.10
N ARG A 16 6.60 3.96 8.00
CA ARG A 16 6.94 5.38 8.00
C ARG A 16 6.02 6.12 7.04
N SER A 17 5.39 7.18 7.54
CA SER A 17 4.72 8.18 6.71
C SER A 17 5.67 9.31 6.33
N LEU A 18 5.46 9.88 5.15
CA LEU A 18 5.88 11.25 4.84
C LEU A 18 4.66 12.16 4.99
N ARG A 19 4.90 13.36 5.53
CA ARG A 19 3.89 14.42 5.65
C ARG A 19 4.22 15.50 4.62
N HIS A 20 3.22 16.31 4.28
CA HIS A 20 3.42 17.42 3.34
C HIS A 20 4.53 18.38 3.80
N ASP A 21 5.24 18.93 2.83
CA ASP A 21 6.10 20.09 2.97
C ASP A 21 5.33 21.31 2.42
N PRO A 22 5.13 22.39 3.20
CA PRO A 22 4.41 23.58 2.77
C PRO A 22 4.96 24.22 1.49
N GLU A 23 6.26 24.09 1.22
CA GLU A 23 6.90 24.68 0.03
C GLU A 23 6.66 23.85 -1.24
N LEU A 24 6.42 22.54 -1.08
CA LEU A 24 6.27 21.59 -2.20
C LEU A 24 4.80 21.19 -2.45
N GLY A 25 3.89 21.40 -1.50
CA GLY A 25 2.49 21.02 -1.62
C GLY A 25 2.33 19.52 -1.91
N LEU A 26 1.57 19.15 -2.94
CA LEU A 26 1.40 17.74 -3.34
C LEU A 26 2.69 17.10 -3.89
N ALA A 27 3.65 17.89 -4.37
CA ALA A 27 4.93 17.36 -4.86
C ALA A 27 5.84 16.83 -3.73
N SER A 28 5.45 17.06 -2.46
CA SER A 28 6.07 16.44 -1.28
C SER A 28 6.00 14.92 -1.30
N PHE A 29 5.00 14.36 -1.98
CA PHE A 29 4.72 12.93 -1.99
C PHE A 29 5.32 12.29 -3.25
N SER A 30 6.25 11.36 -3.06
CA SER A 30 6.98 10.71 -4.15
C SER A 30 6.05 9.93 -5.05
N THR A 31 5.05 9.25 -4.48
CA THR A 31 4.03 8.52 -5.24
C THR A 31 3.28 9.45 -6.21
N LEU A 32 2.90 10.64 -5.75
CA LEU A 32 2.18 11.64 -6.55
C LEU A 32 3.07 12.25 -7.64
N ARG A 33 4.27 12.68 -7.23
CA ARG A 33 5.26 13.26 -8.15
C ARG A 33 5.64 12.27 -9.25
N ASP A 34 5.86 11.02 -8.87
CA ASP A 34 6.33 9.98 -9.78
C ASP A 34 5.17 9.50 -10.67
N ALA A 35 3.94 9.38 -10.17
CA ALA A 35 2.76 9.12 -11.01
C ALA A 35 2.55 10.16 -12.12
N ARG A 36 3.05 11.39 -11.96
CA ARG A 36 3.02 12.43 -12.99
C ARG A 36 4.13 12.29 -14.04
N SER A 37 5.32 11.85 -13.62
CA SER A 37 6.56 12.04 -14.39
C SER A 37 7.37 10.76 -14.61
N TYR A 38 6.84 9.60 -14.23
CA TYR A 38 7.59 8.35 -14.32
C TYR A 38 7.95 8.03 -15.77
N ARG A 39 9.24 7.72 -15.99
CA ARG A 39 9.80 7.35 -17.29
C ARG A 39 10.36 5.95 -17.17
N ASP A 40 9.82 5.02 -17.94
CA ASP A 40 10.23 3.61 -17.99
C ASP A 40 11.49 3.37 -18.84
N GLY A 41 12.39 4.37 -18.91
CA GLY A 41 13.50 4.37 -19.87
C GLY A 41 13.08 4.68 -21.31
N ASN A 42 11.79 4.75 -21.61
CA ASN A 42 11.24 5.30 -22.84
C ASN A 42 10.83 6.77 -22.57
N THR A 43 11.24 7.69 -23.44
CA THR A 43 11.41 9.12 -23.13
C THR A 43 10.15 9.95 -22.88
N THR A 44 8.96 9.36 -22.92
CA THR A 44 7.68 10.04 -22.66
C THR A 44 7.11 9.60 -21.31
N ALA A 45 6.89 10.54 -20.38
CA ALA A 45 6.04 10.27 -19.22
C ALA A 45 4.64 9.86 -19.72
N ARG A 46 4.13 8.73 -19.24
CA ARG A 46 2.83 8.17 -19.63
C ARG A 46 1.90 8.27 -18.43
N ASN A 47 1.00 9.25 -18.46
CA ASN A 47 -0.21 9.25 -17.64
C ASN A 47 -1.36 9.76 -18.51
N TYR A 48 -1.75 8.93 -19.47
CA TYR A 48 -2.84 9.25 -20.42
C TYR A 48 -4.17 8.63 -20.00
N LEU A 49 -4.16 7.63 -19.09
CA LEU A 49 -5.38 6.99 -18.59
C LEU A 49 -6.02 7.80 -17.47
N TYR A 50 -5.21 8.48 -16.65
CA TYR A 50 -5.69 9.32 -15.55
C TYR A 50 -5.10 10.74 -15.60
N PRO A 51 -5.21 11.48 -16.72
CA PRO A 51 -4.56 12.77 -16.89
C PRO A 51 -4.99 13.84 -15.87
N HIS A 52 -6.11 13.60 -15.18
CA HIS A 52 -6.67 14.49 -14.15
C HIS A 52 -6.70 13.83 -12.77
N TRP A 53 -5.88 12.81 -12.49
CA TRP A 53 -5.89 12.18 -11.15
C TRP A 53 -5.63 13.19 -10.03
N GLU A 54 -4.87 14.26 -10.29
CA GLU A 54 -4.64 15.37 -9.35
C GLU A 54 -5.96 15.98 -8.86
N SER A 55 -7.02 15.96 -9.69
CA SER A 55 -8.35 16.46 -9.32
C SER A 55 -9.01 15.65 -8.21
N PHE A 56 -8.53 14.42 -7.94
CA PHE A 56 -8.94 13.67 -6.75
C PHE A 56 -8.67 14.48 -5.47
N PHE A 57 -7.59 15.26 -5.46
CA PHE A 57 -7.17 16.07 -4.33
C PHE A 57 -7.68 17.52 -4.39
N ASP A 58 -8.52 17.87 -5.37
CA ASP A 58 -9.05 19.23 -5.49
C ASP A 58 -9.85 19.61 -4.24
N GLY A 59 -9.47 20.72 -3.61
CA GLY A 59 -10.08 21.17 -2.36
C GLY A 59 -9.66 20.40 -1.10
N ILE A 60 -8.77 19.41 -1.22
CA ILE A 60 -8.18 18.72 -0.07
C ILE A 60 -6.90 19.46 0.34
N ALA A 61 -6.87 19.90 1.60
CA ALA A 61 -5.70 20.55 2.18
C ALA A 61 -4.54 19.53 2.29
N PRO A 62 -3.31 19.86 1.83
CA PRO A 62 -2.16 18.92 1.82
C PRO A 62 -1.85 18.29 3.18
N GLU A 63 -2.15 18.97 4.28
CA GLU A 63 -1.98 18.49 5.66
C GLU A 63 -2.79 17.20 5.92
N ARG A 64 -3.89 17.03 5.19
CA ARG A 64 -4.80 15.87 5.29
C ARG A 64 -4.31 14.67 4.48
N ILE A 65 -3.17 14.78 3.81
CA ILE A 65 -2.57 13.74 2.98
C ILE A 65 -1.26 13.28 3.62
N ALA A 66 -1.02 11.98 3.63
CA ALA A 66 0.26 11.37 3.96
C ALA A 66 0.70 10.42 2.85
N GLU A 67 1.97 10.03 2.84
CA GLU A 67 2.45 8.94 1.98
C GLU A 67 3.01 7.80 2.82
N LEU A 68 2.62 6.55 2.53
CA LEU A 68 3.30 5.37 3.08
C LEU A 68 4.63 5.16 2.35
N ALA A 69 5.71 5.73 2.89
CA ALA A 69 7.02 5.72 2.23
C ALA A 69 7.88 4.50 2.58
N THR A 70 7.60 3.82 3.68
CA THR A 70 8.34 2.60 4.05
C THR A 70 7.41 1.67 4.79
N GLN A 71 7.41 0.41 4.36
CA GLN A 71 6.79 -0.69 5.10
C GLN A 71 7.72 -1.90 5.08
N GLY A 72 7.89 -2.55 6.22
CA GLY A 72 8.71 -3.74 6.31
C GLY A 72 8.48 -4.49 7.59
N VAL A 73 8.37 -5.82 7.49
CA VAL A 73 8.31 -6.74 8.63
C VAL A 73 9.45 -7.75 8.48
N ARG A 74 10.16 -8.00 9.58
CA ARG A 74 11.23 -9.01 9.62
C ARG A 74 10.69 -10.36 9.17
N LYS A 75 11.44 -11.06 8.32
CA LYS A 75 11.00 -12.32 7.69
C LYS A 75 10.42 -13.34 8.67
N LYS A 76 11.08 -13.56 9.82
CA LYS A 76 10.63 -14.51 10.87
C LYS A 76 9.30 -14.14 11.56
N HIS A 77 8.84 -12.90 11.39
CA HIS A 77 7.59 -12.39 11.97
C HIS A 77 6.51 -12.13 10.93
N ARG A 78 6.76 -12.40 9.65
CA ARG A 78 5.73 -12.29 8.61
C ARG A 78 4.70 -13.39 8.83
N ARG A 79 3.43 -13.00 8.96
CA ARG A 79 2.29 -13.91 9.13
C ARG A 79 1.10 -13.39 8.33
N ALA A 80 0.16 -14.28 8.05
CA ALA A 80 -1.17 -13.97 7.55
C ALA A 80 -1.80 -12.83 8.37
N GLY A 81 -2.32 -11.78 7.71
CA GLY A 81 -3.01 -10.67 8.38
C GLY A 81 -2.11 -9.67 9.11
N MET A 82 -0.78 -9.88 9.13
CA MET A 82 0.15 -9.02 9.89
C MET A 82 0.22 -7.61 9.31
N ILE A 83 0.26 -7.47 7.98
CA ILE A 83 0.36 -6.15 7.34
C ILE A 83 -0.90 -5.35 7.60
N GLU A 84 -2.06 -6.00 7.51
CA GLU A 84 -3.36 -5.39 7.73
C GLU A 84 -3.55 -4.92 9.18
N GLN A 85 -3.09 -5.71 10.15
CA GLN A 85 -3.07 -5.30 11.55
C GLN A 85 -2.19 -4.08 11.77
N ILE A 86 -1.00 -4.04 11.15
CA ILE A 86 -0.10 -2.90 11.31
C ILE A 86 -0.66 -1.67 10.57
N TRP A 87 -1.23 -1.83 9.38
CA TRP A 87 -1.92 -0.76 8.65
C TRP A 87 -3.06 -0.18 9.46
N ARG A 88 -3.84 -1.01 10.16
CA ARG A 88 -4.93 -0.55 11.03
C ARG A 88 -4.42 0.39 12.12
N GLU A 89 -3.39 -0.01 12.86
CA GLU A 89 -2.82 0.83 13.93
C GLU A 89 -2.18 2.10 13.34
N PHE A 90 -1.44 1.96 12.24
CA PHE A 90 -0.74 3.07 11.59
C PHE A 90 -1.70 4.11 11.00
N PHE A 91 -2.71 3.67 10.24
CA PHE A 91 -3.73 4.58 9.70
C PHE A 91 -4.62 5.16 10.80
N GLY A 92 -4.87 4.41 11.88
CA GLY A 92 -5.53 4.95 13.07
C GLY A 92 -4.77 6.12 13.69
N ALA A 93 -3.45 6.01 13.82
CA ALA A 93 -2.61 7.11 14.30
C ALA A 93 -2.62 8.32 13.35
N LEU A 94 -2.49 8.09 12.04
CA LEU A 94 -2.56 9.18 11.04
C LEU A 94 -3.93 9.87 11.04
N ALA A 95 -5.01 9.11 11.16
CA ALA A 95 -6.36 9.66 11.24
C ALA A 95 -6.54 10.56 12.49
N ALA A 96 -5.95 10.17 13.62
CA ALA A 96 -5.93 11.00 14.83
C ALA A 96 -5.14 12.32 14.64
N GLU A 97 -4.18 12.34 13.73
CA GLU A 97 -3.45 13.56 13.29
C GLU A 97 -4.21 14.37 12.21
N GLY A 98 -5.44 13.97 11.85
CA GLY A 98 -6.26 14.66 10.85
C GLY A 98 -6.01 14.25 9.40
N VAL A 99 -5.21 13.20 9.17
CA VAL A 99 -5.01 12.62 7.83
C VAL A 99 -6.27 11.90 7.38
N GLN A 100 -6.59 12.06 6.10
CA GLN A 100 -7.72 11.41 5.44
C GLN A 100 -7.30 10.50 4.29
N PHE A 101 -6.18 10.83 3.64
CA PHE A 101 -5.72 10.11 2.47
C PHE A 101 -4.27 9.70 2.64
N VAL A 102 -3.98 8.43 2.33
CA VAL A 102 -2.62 7.91 2.32
C VAL A 102 -2.26 7.46 0.91
N THR A 103 -1.30 8.13 0.29
CA THR A 103 -0.77 7.73 -1.01
C THR A 103 0.22 6.58 -0.83
N VAL A 104 0.23 5.62 -1.75
CA VAL A 104 1.08 4.44 -1.69
C VAL A 104 1.37 3.92 -3.09
N ALA A 105 2.57 3.39 -3.32
CA ALA A 105 2.85 2.55 -4.48
C ALA A 105 2.79 1.07 -4.07
N LEU A 106 1.79 0.35 -4.56
CA LEU A 106 1.61 -1.08 -4.28
C LEU A 106 2.04 -1.91 -5.48
N VAL A 107 2.80 -2.97 -5.26
CA VAL A 107 3.08 -3.94 -6.35
C VAL A 107 1.77 -4.48 -6.91
N VAL A 108 1.67 -4.68 -8.23
CA VAL A 108 0.40 -5.00 -8.93
C VAL A 108 -0.42 -6.10 -8.24
N PRO A 109 0.14 -7.28 -7.88
CA PRO A 109 -0.65 -8.34 -7.23
C PRO A 109 -1.24 -7.93 -5.88
N LEU A 110 -0.56 -7.04 -5.15
CA LEU A 110 -1.01 -6.56 -3.85
C LEU A 110 -2.08 -5.48 -4.00
N PHE A 111 -1.96 -4.62 -5.02
CA PHE A 111 -3.02 -3.69 -5.39
C PHE A 111 -4.31 -4.44 -5.74
N ASP A 112 -4.24 -5.40 -6.66
CA ASP A 112 -5.41 -6.17 -7.10
C ASP A 112 -6.12 -6.83 -5.91
N TRP A 113 -5.34 -7.41 -5.00
CA TRP A 113 -5.88 -8.02 -3.79
C TRP A 113 -6.58 -7.01 -2.87
N TYR A 114 -5.91 -5.91 -2.52
CA TYR A 114 -6.52 -4.92 -1.63
C TYR A 114 -7.67 -4.17 -2.29
N GLN A 115 -7.70 -4.05 -3.61
CA GLN A 115 -8.82 -3.47 -4.34
C GLN A 115 -10.09 -4.31 -4.15
N HIS A 116 -9.97 -5.63 -4.06
CA HIS A 116 -11.11 -6.50 -3.75
C HIS A 116 -11.58 -6.34 -2.30
N LEU A 117 -10.67 -6.09 -1.35
CA LEU A 117 -10.99 -5.94 0.07
C LEU A 117 -11.51 -4.54 0.43
N LEU A 118 -11.05 -3.53 -0.31
CA LEU A 118 -11.27 -2.10 -0.04
C LEU A 118 -11.76 -1.37 -1.30
N PRO A 119 -12.79 -1.86 -2.01
CA PRO A 119 -13.16 -1.34 -3.33
C PRO A 119 -13.54 0.14 -3.33
N ASP A 120 -14.11 0.64 -2.23
CA ASP A 120 -14.53 2.04 -2.10
C ASP A 120 -13.45 2.94 -1.49
N ARG A 121 -12.34 2.35 -1.02
CA ARG A 121 -11.32 3.06 -0.22
C ARG A 121 -9.95 3.06 -0.87
N LEU A 122 -9.61 2.06 -1.69
CA LEU A 122 -8.39 2.03 -2.48
C LEU A 122 -8.70 2.49 -3.90
N HIS A 123 -8.00 3.52 -4.36
CA HIS A 123 -8.19 4.08 -5.70
C HIS A 123 -6.84 4.20 -6.40
N GLN A 124 -6.76 3.72 -7.63
CA GLN A 124 -5.59 3.95 -8.48
C GLN A 124 -5.53 5.43 -8.89
N ILE A 125 -4.37 6.06 -8.79
CA ILE A 125 -4.15 7.48 -9.07
C ILE A 125 -2.99 7.71 -10.06
N GLY A 126 -3.00 6.95 -11.16
CA GLY A 126 -2.00 7.05 -12.22
C GLY A 126 -1.73 5.72 -12.90
N ASP A 127 -0.93 5.74 -13.96
CA ASP A 127 -0.54 4.54 -14.70
C ASP A 127 0.35 3.62 -13.85
N ILE A 128 0.38 2.32 -14.20
CA ILE A 128 1.31 1.37 -13.59
C ILE A 128 2.74 1.85 -13.83
N LEU A 129 3.53 1.90 -12.76
CA LEU A 129 4.94 2.27 -12.76
C LEU A 129 5.78 1.00 -12.96
N PRO A 130 6.30 0.72 -14.18
CA PRO A 130 7.05 -0.51 -14.43
C PRO A 130 8.40 -0.48 -13.70
N ASN A 131 8.77 -1.59 -13.06
CA ASN A 131 10.02 -1.73 -12.29
C ASN A 131 10.25 -0.64 -11.20
N TYR A 132 9.18 -0.04 -10.69
CA TYR A 132 9.26 0.93 -9.59
C TYR A 132 9.72 0.23 -8.30
N ILE A 133 10.93 0.58 -7.82
CA ILE A 133 11.55 -0.07 -6.66
C ILE A 133 11.67 -1.60 -6.88
N GLY A 134 11.96 -2.02 -8.11
CA GLY A 134 12.25 -3.42 -8.45
C GLY A 134 11.02 -4.27 -8.77
N ALA A 135 9.82 -3.69 -8.84
CA ALA A 135 8.60 -4.39 -9.26
C ALA A 135 7.59 -3.42 -9.91
N ASP A 136 6.74 -3.94 -10.79
CA ASP A 136 5.64 -3.15 -11.35
C ASP A 136 4.68 -2.76 -10.23
N SER A 137 4.43 -1.46 -10.09
CA SER A 137 3.68 -0.90 -8.97
C SER A 137 2.57 0.03 -9.44
N VAL A 138 1.41 -0.08 -8.81
CA VAL A 138 0.26 0.80 -9.00
C VAL A 138 0.36 1.96 -8.00
N PRO A 139 0.43 3.22 -8.46
CA PRO A 139 0.28 4.38 -7.59
C PRO A 139 -1.19 4.46 -7.19
N ALA A 140 -1.45 4.49 -5.88
CA ALA A 140 -2.78 4.42 -5.31
C ALA A 140 -2.94 5.38 -4.13
N VAL A 141 -4.19 5.67 -3.79
CA VAL A 141 -4.59 6.38 -2.59
C VAL A 141 -5.52 5.50 -1.77
N VAL A 142 -5.26 5.42 -0.48
CA VAL A 142 -6.14 4.81 0.52
C VAL A 142 -6.89 5.93 1.24
N ASP A 143 -8.20 5.94 1.12
CA ASP A 143 -9.08 6.76 1.96
C ASP A 143 -9.20 6.11 3.34
N ILE A 144 -8.60 6.78 4.33
CA ILE A 144 -8.63 6.38 5.74
C ILE A 144 -9.62 7.23 6.54
N SER A 145 -10.43 8.07 5.88
CA SER A 145 -11.43 8.91 6.54
C SER A 145 -12.55 8.07 7.17
N GLY A 146 -12.94 8.46 8.39
CA GLY A 146 -13.90 7.71 9.20
C GLY A 146 -13.25 6.52 9.93
N SER A 147 -14.07 5.57 10.40
CA SER A 147 -13.57 4.43 11.15
C SER A 147 -13.06 3.36 10.18
N PHE A 148 -11.76 3.39 9.85
CA PHE A 148 -11.06 2.36 9.04
C PHE A 148 -11.18 0.93 9.63
N VAL A 149 -11.61 0.83 10.90
CA VAL A 149 -11.41 -0.32 11.78
C VAL A 149 -12.49 -1.44 11.72
N PRO A 150 -13.79 -1.23 11.39
CA PRO A 150 -14.75 -2.35 11.38
C PRO A 150 -14.82 -3.15 10.07
N ASN A 151 -14.45 -2.57 8.92
CA ASN A 151 -14.63 -3.23 7.62
C ASN A 151 -13.41 -4.06 7.20
N ALA A 152 -12.19 -3.61 7.52
CA ALA A 152 -10.97 -4.36 7.21
C ALA A 152 -10.80 -5.60 8.11
N SER A 153 -11.21 -5.54 9.38
CA SER A 153 -11.14 -6.69 10.29
C SER A 153 -12.02 -7.86 9.85
N ARG A 154 -13.24 -7.57 9.38
CA ARG A 154 -14.14 -8.59 8.79
C ARG A 154 -13.64 -9.15 7.47
N ALA A 155 -13.00 -8.34 6.62
CA ALA A 155 -12.48 -8.80 5.33
C ALA A 155 -11.20 -9.65 5.46
N VAL A 156 -10.41 -9.43 6.51
CA VAL A 156 -9.15 -10.16 6.78
C VAL A 156 -9.39 -11.53 7.42
N ASP A 157 -10.49 -11.72 8.13
CA ASP A 157 -10.87 -13.03 8.67
C ASP A 157 -11.16 -14.07 7.56
N ASP A 158 -11.62 -13.61 6.38
CA ASP A 158 -11.99 -14.49 5.26
C ASP A 158 -10.90 -14.64 4.17
N ALA A 159 -9.97 -13.70 4.07
CA ALA A 159 -9.08 -13.60 2.91
C ALA A 159 -7.63 -13.38 3.33
N SER A 160 -6.92 -14.45 3.69
CA SER A 160 -5.47 -14.38 3.87
C SER A 160 -4.71 -15.00 2.70
N LEU A 161 -3.95 -14.15 1.98
CA LEU A 161 -3.11 -14.50 0.84
C LEU A 161 -2.02 -15.54 1.20
N LEU A 162 -1.60 -15.59 2.47
CA LEU A 162 -0.64 -16.59 2.96
C LEU A 162 -1.26 -17.99 3.17
N ALA A 163 -2.59 -18.09 3.34
CA ALA A 163 -3.27 -19.38 3.35
C ALA A 163 -3.41 -19.95 1.93
N ALA A 164 -3.67 -19.11 0.94
CA ALA A 164 -3.80 -19.51 -0.48
C ALA A 164 -2.48 -20.06 -1.06
N SER A 165 -1.32 -19.60 -0.58
CA SER A 165 -0.01 -20.13 -1.00
C SER A 165 0.39 -21.46 -0.34
N THR A 166 -0.44 -22.04 0.53
CA THR A 166 -0.11 -23.27 1.28
C THR A 166 -0.94 -24.50 0.90
N THR A 167 -1.81 -24.44 -0.12
CA THR A 167 -2.42 -25.66 -0.65
C THR A 167 -1.42 -26.38 -1.56
N PRO A 168 -0.91 -27.57 -1.19
CA PRO A 168 -0.21 -28.41 -2.14
C PRO A 168 -1.27 -28.94 -3.10
N SER A 169 -1.23 -28.49 -4.34
CA SER A 169 -1.84 -29.21 -5.46
C SER A 169 -1.18 -30.59 -5.53
N SER A 170 -1.81 -31.59 -4.92
CA SER A 170 -1.52 -33.00 -5.19
C SER A 170 -2.63 -33.54 -6.08
N PRO A 171 -2.33 -34.02 -7.30
CA PRO A 171 -3.34 -34.64 -8.13
C PRO A 171 -3.80 -35.94 -7.47
N LYS A 172 -5.12 -36.08 -7.34
CA LYS A 172 -5.80 -37.28 -6.85
C LYS A 172 -5.48 -38.43 -7.80
N LYS A 173 -4.61 -39.37 -7.39
CA LYS A 173 -4.44 -40.64 -8.11
C LYS A 173 -5.76 -41.41 -8.02
N GLU A 174 -6.48 -41.43 -9.13
CA GLU A 174 -7.61 -42.32 -9.37
C GLU A 174 -7.09 -43.77 -9.34
N ARG A 175 -7.53 -44.52 -8.32
CA ARG A 175 -7.34 -45.97 -8.25
C ARG A 175 -8.39 -46.60 -9.16
N VAL A 176 -8.01 -46.97 -10.37
CA VAL A 176 -8.78 -47.89 -11.20
C VAL A 176 -8.56 -49.30 -10.67
N ARG A 177 -9.66 -50.05 -10.55
CA ARG A 177 -9.80 -51.37 -9.93
C ARG A 177 -8.97 -52.46 -10.61
#